data_AF-A0A412BR33-F1
#
_entry.id   AF-A0A412BR33-F1
#
_cell.length_a   1.000
_cell.length_b   1.000
_cell.length_c   1.000
_cell.angle_alpha   90.00
_cell.angle_beta   90.00
_cell.angle_gamma   90.00
#
_symmetry.space_group_name_H-M   'P 1'
#
loop_
_entity.id
_entity.type
_entity.pdbx_description
1 polymer ?
#
loop_
_entity_poly.entity_id
_entity_poly.type
_entity_poly.pdbx_seq_one_letter_code
_entity_poly.pdbx_strand_id
1 'polypeptide(L)'
;MYCNDWLPPPVPNDVFQQICTDMEKAEQRGQLDQMFQTECRDEISHQSKETLLGSLSIGMKLYKSTFKKIFAYDMTTPGFTEDAITRLEILGCSKAKEYYNSVVKEWQQEHDEMMKNVAEWYSKQDYDRKAVDQSRKLQEAEQQERQKQLLMRRSQLLRKKKELLKQKKESLKISREGDQGK
;
A
#
# COMPACT_ATOMS: atom_id res chain seq x y z
N MET A 1 21.99 -18.72 8.31
CA MET A 1 21.57 -18.00 9.53
C MET A 1 20.05 -18.07 9.58
N TYR A 2 19.49 -18.69 10.62
CA TYR A 2 18.05 -18.89 10.76
C TYR A 2 17.40 -17.63 11.36
N CYS A 3 16.18 -17.30 10.93
CA CYS A 3 15.44 -16.06 11.28
C CYS A 3 15.15 -15.83 12.78
N ASN A 4 15.51 -16.75 13.67
CA ASN A 4 15.21 -16.63 15.10
C ASN A 4 16.21 -15.72 15.85
N ASP A 5 17.32 -15.35 15.22
CA ASP A 5 18.39 -14.55 15.87
C ASP A 5 18.16 -13.03 15.80
N TRP A 6 17.11 -12.57 15.09
CA TRP A 6 16.84 -11.14 14.84
C TRP A 6 15.70 -10.55 15.69
N LEU A 7 14.85 -11.39 16.28
CA LEU A 7 13.83 -10.93 17.21
C LEU A 7 14.42 -10.97 18.62
N PRO A 8 14.49 -9.83 19.34
CA PRO A 8 14.83 -9.87 20.74
C PRO A 8 13.83 -10.80 21.45
N PRO A 9 14.28 -11.62 22.41
CA PRO A 9 13.39 -12.50 23.15
C PRO A 9 12.24 -11.69 23.75
N PRO A 10 11.02 -12.26 23.84
CA PRO A 10 9.89 -11.55 24.43
C PRO A 10 10.27 -11.06 25.82
N VAL A 11 10.07 -9.77 26.05
CA VAL A 11 10.41 -9.12 27.32
C VAL A 11 9.64 -9.83 28.44
N PRO A 12 10.32 -10.31 29.50
CA PRO A 12 9.65 -10.92 30.64
C PRO A 12 8.54 -10.01 31.20
N ASN A 13 7.41 -10.59 31.60
CA ASN A 13 6.20 -9.84 31.96
C ASN A 13 6.45 -8.87 33.13
N ASP A 14 7.27 -9.26 34.10
CA ASP A 14 7.71 -8.42 35.21
C ASP A 14 8.46 -7.16 34.74
N VAL A 15 9.37 -7.31 33.78
CA VAL A 15 10.11 -6.19 33.18
C VAL A 15 9.16 -5.28 32.41
N PHE A 16 8.20 -5.84 31.67
CA PHE A 16 7.20 -5.06 30.96
C PHE A 16 6.30 -4.25 31.93
N GLN A 17 5.82 -4.87 33.01
CA GLN A 17 5.02 -4.17 34.02
C GLN A 17 5.82 -3.05 34.72
N GLN A 18 7.11 -3.29 34.96
CA GLN A 18 8.00 -2.27 35.51
C GLN A 18 8.14 -1.08 34.55
N ILE A 19 8.32 -1.32 33.25
CA ILE A 19 8.37 -0.28 32.22
C ILE A 19 7.07 0.54 32.21
N CYS A 20 5.90 -0.12 32.22
CA CYS A 20 4.61 0.57 32.25
C CYS A 20 4.49 1.48 33.50
N THR A 21 4.88 0.95 34.66
CA THR A 21 4.83 1.70 35.93
C THR A 21 5.76 2.91 35.90
N ASP A 22 6.95 2.76 35.32
CA ASP A 22 7.92 3.85 35.23
C ASP A 22 7.50 4.91 34.21
N MET A 23 6.85 4.51 33.10
CA MET A 23 6.23 5.44 32.15
C MET A 23 5.11 6.25 32.81
N GLU A 24 4.21 5.61 33.57
CA GLU A 24 3.14 6.32 34.29
C GLU A 24 3.71 7.31 35.32
N LYS A 25 4.76 6.94 36.04
CA LYS A 25 5.45 7.86 36.96
C LYS A 25 6.10 9.02 36.22
N ALA A 26 6.71 8.78 35.06
CA ALA A 26 7.33 9.83 34.25
C ALA A 26 6.27 10.82 33.71
N GLU A 27 5.12 10.30 33.28
CA GLU A 27 3.94 11.10 32.88
C GLU A 27 3.44 11.95 34.05
N GLN A 28 3.19 11.35 35.21
CA GLN A 28 2.72 12.08 36.41
C GLN A 28 3.70 13.13 36.91
N ARG A 29 5.01 12.92 36.68
CA ARG A 29 6.07 13.88 37.03
C ARG A 29 6.27 14.96 35.96
N GLY A 30 5.53 14.93 34.85
CA GLY A 30 5.69 15.85 33.73
C GLY A 30 7.03 15.68 33.00
N GLN A 31 7.75 14.59 33.22
CA GLN A 31 9.06 14.35 32.60
C GLN A 31 8.92 14.12 31.10
N LEU A 32 7.84 13.45 30.67
CA LEU A 32 7.57 13.21 29.25
C LEU A 32 7.26 14.52 28.52
N ASP A 33 6.47 15.42 29.11
CA ASP A 33 6.25 16.77 28.57
C ASP A 33 7.56 17.56 28.46
N GLN A 34 8.42 17.47 29.47
CA GLN A 34 9.70 18.16 29.49
C GLN A 34 10.64 17.68 28.37
N MET A 35 10.55 16.41 27.96
CA MET A 35 11.33 15.87 26.84
C MET A 35 11.01 16.56 25.51
N PHE A 36 9.75 16.97 25.30
CA PHE A 36 9.33 17.67 24.08
C PHE A 36 9.46 19.19 24.17
N GLN A 37 9.60 19.74 25.39
CA GLN A 37 9.85 21.17 25.62
C GLN A 37 11.33 21.55 25.57
N THR A 38 12.23 20.57 25.69
CA THR A 38 13.66 20.83 25.55
C THR A 38 13.90 21.26 24.10
N GLU A 39 14.45 22.48 23.90
CA GLU A 39 14.90 22.93 22.58
C GLU A 39 15.76 21.82 21.96
N CYS A 40 15.39 21.35 20.78
CA CYS A 40 16.16 20.35 20.03
C CYS A 40 17.62 20.80 20.01
N ARG A 41 18.49 20.11 20.76
CA ARG A 41 19.89 20.50 20.86
C ARG A 41 20.54 20.42 19.48
N ASP A 42 21.21 21.52 19.19
CA ASP A 42 21.89 21.90 17.96
C ASP A 42 20.96 22.01 16.75
N GLU A 43 20.75 23.26 16.32
CA GLU A 43 20.51 23.59 14.93
C GLU A 43 21.58 22.86 14.11
N ILE A 44 21.27 21.65 13.64
CA ILE A 44 21.95 21.12 12.47
C ILE A 44 21.72 22.22 11.46
N SER A 45 22.77 22.98 11.13
CA SER A 45 22.74 23.98 10.09
C SER A 45 22.48 23.25 8.79
N HIS A 46 21.21 22.92 8.56
CA HIS A 46 20.72 22.38 7.32
C HIS A 46 20.88 23.55 6.37
N GLN A 47 21.99 23.52 5.63
CA GLN A 47 22.33 24.50 4.62
C GLN A 47 21.09 24.75 3.76
N SER A 48 20.41 25.88 3.95
CA SER A 48 19.12 26.17 3.29
C SER A 48 19.21 26.03 1.77
N LYS A 49 18.07 25.94 1.09
CA LYS A 49 18.00 25.88 -0.38
C LYS A 49 18.73 27.07 -1.01
N GLU A 50 18.53 28.24 -0.44
CA GLU A 50 19.15 29.50 -0.81
C GLU A 50 20.66 29.46 -0.56
N THR A 51 21.09 28.92 0.58
CA THR A 51 22.51 28.75 0.89
C THR A 51 23.18 27.72 -0.02
N LEU A 52 22.47 26.68 -0.45
CA LEU A 52 22.98 25.71 -1.43
C LEU A 52 23.21 26.39 -2.78
N LEU A 53 22.21 27.10 -3.30
CA LEU A 53 22.34 27.84 -4.57
C LEU A 53 23.41 28.93 -4.51
N GLY A 54 23.49 29.64 -3.39
CA GLY A 54 24.51 30.67 -3.14
C GLY A 54 25.93 30.11 -3.06
N SER A 55 26.09 28.86 -2.63
CA SER A 55 27.41 28.19 -2.56
C SER A 55 27.95 27.76 -3.93
N LEU A 56 27.11 27.72 -4.97
CA LEU A 56 27.52 27.32 -6.31
C LEU A 56 28.34 28.44 -6.98
N SER A 57 29.58 28.12 -7.33
CA SER A 57 30.52 29.04 -7.97
C SER A 57 31.28 28.41 -9.14
N ILE A 58 31.82 29.26 -10.01
CA ILE A 58 32.62 28.83 -11.16
C ILE A 58 33.90 28.15 -10.66
N GLY A 59 34.24 27.00 -11.25
CA GLY A 59 35.45 26.25 -10.90
C GLY A 59 35.33 25.42 -9.61
N MET A 60 34.15 25.40 -8.96
CA MET A 60 33.90 24.51 -7.83
C MET A 60 33.90 23.05 -8.27
N LYS A 61 34.43 22.16 -7.42
CA LYS A 61 34.29 20.71 -7.61
C LYS A 61 32.87 20.28 -7.28
N LEU A 62 32.19 19.70 -8.25
CA LEU A 62 30.89 19.07 -8.07
C LEU A 62 31.08 17.62 -7.62
N TYR A 63 30.44 17.26 -6.50
CA TYR A 63 30.47 15.91 -5.97
C TYR A 63 29.08 15.26 -6.13
N LYS A 64 29.01 13.93 -6.08
CA LYS A 64 27.73 13.21 -6.03
C LYS A 64 26.83 13.70 -4.89
N SER A 65 27.43 14.09 -3.76
CA SER A 65 26.71 14.67 -2.61
C SER A 65 25.99 15.98 -2.95
N THR A 66 26.53 16.81 -3.84
CA THR A 66 25.87 18.04 -4.31
C THR A 66 24.55 17.70 -5.01
N PHE A 67 24.56 16.73 -5.92
CA PHE A 67 23.35 16.28 -6.62
C PHE A 67 22.37 15.56 -5.71
N LYS A 68 22.84 14.78 -4.73
CA LYS A 68 21.97 14.19 -3.69
C LYS A 68 21.27 15.26 -2.85
N LYS A 69 21.96 16.36 -2.50
CA LYS A 69 21.35 17.51 -1.80
C LYS A 69 20.28 18.20 -2.65
N ILE A 70 20.55 18.40 -3.95
CA ILE A 70 19.57 18.96 -4.89
C ILE A 70 18.32 18.08 -4.93
N PHE A 71 18.51 16.77 -5.11
CA PHE A 71 17.42 15.79 -5.13
C PHE A 71 16.61 15.79 -3.83
N ALA A 72 17.28 15.80 -2.67
CA ALA A 72 16.60 15.85 -1.37
C ALA A 72 15.76 17.12 -1.20
N TYR A 73 16.25 18.27 -1.68
CA TYR A 73 15.48 19.51 -1.62
C TYR A 73 14.31 19.56 -2.58
N ASP A 74 14.44 18.94 -3.76
CA ASP A 74 13.36 18.83 -4.73
C ASP A 74 12.19 17.96 -4.23
N MET A 75 12.47 16.94 -3.40
CA MET A 75 11.41 16.16 -2.74
C MET A 75 10.48 17.01 -1.86
N THR A 76 11.01 18.07 -1.24
CA THR A 76 10.23 18.97 -0.37
C THR A 76 9.75 20.23 -1.08
N THR A 77 10.41 20.62 -2.18
CA THR A 77 10.02 21.76 -3.01
C THR A 77 10.19 21.40 -4.47
N PRO A 78 9.11 20.93 -5.11
CA PRO A 78 9.13 20.59 -6.52
C PRO A 78 9.57 21.78 -7.36
N GLY A 79 10.49 21.52 -8.31
CA GLY A 79 11.02 22.54 -9.22
C GLY A 79 12.38 23.08 -8.79
N PHE A 80 12.81 22.82 -7.56
CA PHE A 80 14.13 23.22 -7.08
C PHE A 80 15.26 22.59 -7.91
N THR A 81 15.07 21.37 -8.41
CA THR A 81 16.04 20.73 -9.31
C THR A 81 16.29 21.59 -10.54
N GLU A 82 15.25 22.06 -11.22
CA GLU A 82 15.42 22.83 -12.46
C GLU A 82 16.13 24.17 -12.22
N ASP A 83 15.85 24.83 -11.09
CA ASP A 83 16.56 26.04 -10.66
C ASP A 83 18.06 25.76 -10.41
N ALA A 84 18.36 24.67 -9.70
CA ALA A 84 19.74 24.29 -9.39
C ALA A 84 20.52 23.86 -10.65
N ILE A 85 19.89 23.12 -11.55
CA ILE A 85 20.49 22.70 -12.83
C ILE A 85 20.74 23.91 -13.72
N THR A 86 19.75 24.80 -13.87
CA THR A 86 19.90 26.05 -14.64
C THR A 86 21.05 26.88 -14.09
N ARG A 87 21.17 27.01 -12.77
CA ARG A 87 22.28 27.71 -12.13
C ARG A 87 23.63 27.05 -12.44
N LEU A 88 23.72 25.72 -12.39
CA LEU A 88 24.95 24.99 -12.72
C LEU A 88 25.34 25.16 -14.20
N GLU A 89 24.37 25.18 -15.10
CA GLU A 89 24.60 25.43 -16.54
C GLU A 89 25.12 26.84 -16.79
N ILE A 90 24.53 27.86 -16.14
CA ILE A 90 25.02 29.26 -16.18
C ILE A 90 26.46 29.36 -15.67
N LEU A 91 26.82 28.58 -14.66
CA LEU A 91 28.18 28.51 -14.10
C LEU A 91 29.17 27.71 -14.96
N GLY A 92 28.72 27.17 -16.11
CA GLY A 92 29.55 26.49 -17.11
C GLY A 92 29.49 24.96 -17.07
N CYS A 93 28.61 24.36 -16.27
CA CYS A 93 28.42 22.90 -16.25
C CYS A 93 27.35 22.47 -17.27
N SER A 94 27.72 22.37 -18.54
CA SER A 94 26.81 21.99 -19.63
C SER A 94 26.19 20.59 -19.49
N LYS A 95 26.81 19.70 -18.68
CA LYS A 95 26.33 18.34 -18.40
C LYS A 95 25.68 18.18 -17.03
N ALA A 96 25.31 19.28 -16.36
CA ALA A 96 24.72 19.23 -15.02
C ALA A 96 23.51 18.30 -14.94
N LYS A 97 22.60 18.37 -15.92
CA LYS A 97 21.42 17.51 -16.01
C LYS A 97 21.76 16.02 -16.17
N GLU A 98 22.77 15.69 -16.97
CA GLU A 98 23.24 14.31 -17.15
C GLU A 98 23.80 13.74 -15.84
N TYR A 99 24.64 14.51 -15.14
CA TYR A 99 25.21 14.10 -13.86
C TYR A 99 24.14 13.91 -12.78
N TYR A 100 23.18 14.84 -12.70
CA TYR A 100 22.05 14.71 -11.80
C TYR A 100 21.26 13.42 -12.06
N ASN A 101 20.86 13.19 -13.31
CA ASN A 101 20.10 12.00 -13.69
C ASN A 101 20.85 10.71 -13.35
N SER A 102 22.16 10.66 -13.57
CA SER A 102 22.98 9.52 -13.19
C SER A 102 22.97 9.27 -11.68
N VAL A 103 23.10 10.32 -10.87
CA VAL A 103 23.10 10.21 -9.40
C VAL A 103 21.73 9.78 -8.88
N VAL A 104 20.65 10.34 -9.42
CA VAL A 104 19.28 9.96 -9.05
C VAL A 104 18.99 8.51 -9.42
N LYS A 105 19.43 8.08 -10.61
CA LYS A 105 19.28 6.68 -11.05
C LYS A 105 20.00 5.71 -10.13
N GLU A 106 21.25 5.99 -9.76
CA GLU A 106 22.00 5.17 -8.79
C GLU A 106 21.25 5.11 -7.45
N TRP A 107 20.81 6.25 -6.92
CA TRP A 107 20.07 6.29 -5.66
C TRP A 107 18.76 5.50 -5.73
N GLN A 108 18.01 5.61 -6.83
CA GLN A 108 16.76 4.89 -7.01
C GLN A 108 16.99 3.38 -7.06
N GLN A 109 18.04 2.93 -7.74
CA GLN A 109 18.40 1.51 -7.77
C GLN A 109 18.75 0.98 -6.38
N GLU A 110 19.61 1.68 -5.64
CA GLU A 110 19.95 1.32 -4.25
C GLU A 110 18.68 1.28 -3.37
N HIS A 111 17.80 2.27 -3.53
CA HIS A 111 16.55 2.35 -2.78
C HIS A 111 15.60 1.19 -3.11
N ASP A 112 15.40 0.89 -4.40
CA ASP A 112 14.53 -0.18 -4.86
C ASP A 112 15.04 -1.56 -4.40
N GLU A 113 16.36 -1.77 -4.43
CA GLU A 113 16.98 -3.00 -3.92
C GLU A 113 16.75 -3.19 -2.41
N MET A 114 16.90 -2.11 -1.62
CA MET A 114 16.58 -2.14 -0.19
C MET A 114 15.09 -2.44 0.03
N MET A 115 14.21 -1.76 -0.70
CA MET A 115 12.76 -1.90 -0.56
C MET A 115 12.26 -3.26 -1.03
N LYS A 116 12.95 -3.93 -1.96
CA LYS A 116 12.62 -5.28 -2.40
C LYS A 116 12.69 -6.28 -1.26
N ASN A 117 13.75 -6.23 -0.45
CA ASN A 117 13.89 -7.12 0.72
C ASN A 117 12.78 -6.88 1.75
N VAL A 118 12.43 -5.62 1.98
CA VAL A 118 11.33 -5.23 2.87
C VAL A 118 9.99 -5.73 2.34
N ALA A 119 9.72 -5.56 1.04
CA ALA A 119 8.51 -6.04 0.39
C ALA A 119 8.40 -7.57 0.41
N GLU A 120 9.50 -8.29 0.18
CA GLU A 120 9.56 -9.74 0.31
C GLU A 120 9.28 -10.19 1.74
N TRP A 121 9.79 -9.47 2.74
CA TRP A 121 9.50 -9.74 4.14
C TRP A 121 8.01 -9.55 4.44
N TYR A 122 7.42 -8.41 4.08
CA TYR A 122 5.98 -8.14 4.28
C TYR A 122 5.09 -9.12 3.52
N SER A 123 5.51 -9.59 2.36
CA SER A 123 4.76 -10.59 1.57
C SER A 123 4.76 -11.97 2.21
N LYS A 124 5.81 -12.30 2.99
CA LYS A 124 5.91 -13.55 3.75
C LYS A 124 5.19 -13.51 5.08
N GLN A 125 4.86 -12.31 5.58
CA GLN A 125 4.05 -12.17 6.79
C GLN A 125 2.61 -12.60 6.49
N ASP A 126 2.17 -13.67 7.14
CA ASP A 126 0.81 -14.18 7.04
C ASP A 126 -0.10 -13.39 8.00
N TYR A 127 -0.39 -12.14 7.64
CA TYR A 127 -1.37 -11.31 8.37
C TYR A 127 -2.79 -11.77 8.02
N ASP A 128 -3.19 -12.99 8.42
CA ASP A 128 -4.56 -13.56 8.29
C ASP A 128 -5.21 -13.55 6.87
N ARG A 129 -4.52 -13.04 5.84
CA ARG A 129 -5.05 -12.85 4.49
C ARG A 129 -5.41 -14.17 3.83
N LYS A 130 -4.68 -15.25 4.12
CA LYS A 130 -5.03 -16.59 3.61
C LYS A 130 -6.33 -17.11 4.20
N ALA A 131 -6.60 -16.87 5.48
CA ALA A 131 -7.84 -17.33 6.12
C ALA A 131 -9.07 -16.56 5.59
N VAL A 132 -8.92 -15.24 5.36
CA VAL A 132 -9.96 -14.40 4.76
C VAL A 132 -10.21 -14.77 3.30
N ASP A 133 -9.16 -15.00 2.51
CA ASP A 133 -9.29 -15.39 1.09
C ASP A 133 -9.94 -16.79 0.93
N GLN A 134 -9.58 -17.75 1.79
CA GLN A 134 -10.21 -19.07 1.82
C GLN A 134 -11.68 -19.00 2.21
N SER A 135 -12.02 -18.21 3.23
CA SER A 135 -13.41 -18.01 3.67
C SER A 135 -14.26 -17.37 2.58
N ARG A 136 -13.71 -16.38 1.86
CA ARG A 136 -14.39 -15.73 0.74
C ARG A 136 -14.62 -16.68 -0.44
N LYS A 137 -13.63 -17.50 -0.80
CA LYS A 137 -13.76 -18.52 -1.86
C LYS A 137 -14.82 -19.57 -1.52
N LEU A 138 -14.89 -20.02 -0.27
CA LEU A 138 -15.93 -20.95 0.19
C LEU A 138 -17.32 -20.32 0.10
N GLN A 139 -17.47 -19.06 0.49
CA GLN A 139 -18.73 -18.33 0.42
C GLN A 139 -19.21 -18.13 -1.03
N GLU A 140 -18.29 -17.78 -1.93
CA GLU A 140 -18.58 -17.64 -3.37
C GLU A 140 -19.02 -18.97 -4.00
N ALA A 141 -18.35 -20.08 -3.65
CA ALA A 141 -18.73 -21.42 -4.12
C ALA A 141 -20.12 -21.84 -3.62
N GLU A 142 -20.42 -21.58 -2.34
CA GLU A 142 -21.72 -21.90 -1.74
C GLU A 142 -22.85 -21.06 -2.36
N GLN A 143 -22.59 -19.79 -2.69
CA GLN A 143 -23.55 -18.94 -3.42
C GLN A 143 -23.80 -19.46 -4.84
N GLN A 144 -22.77 -19.86 -5.57
CA GLN A 144 -22.93 -20.44 -6.91
C GLN A 144 -23.75 -21.72 -6.89
N GLU A 145 -23.53 -22.59 -5.89
CA GLU A 145 -24.28 -23.83 -5.76
C GLU A 145 -25.75 -23.57 -5.45
N ARG A 146 -26.05 -22.62 -4.55
CA ARG A 146 -27.43 -22.15 -4.29
C ARG A 146 -28.11 -21.63 -5.55
N GLN A 147 -27.41 -20.85 -6.37
CA GLN A 147 -27.96 -20.34 -7.63
C GLN A 147 -28.24 -21.47 -8.63
N LYS A 148 -27.34 -22.44 -8.78
CA LYS A 148 -27.55 -23.63 -9.63
C LYS A 148 -28.78 -24.41 -9.18
N GLN A 149 -28.93 -24.64 -7.88
CA GLN A 149 -30.09 -25.36 -7.31
C GLN A 149 -31.40 -24.61 -7.57
N LEU A 150 -31.42 -23.28 -7.42
CA LEU A 150 -32.58 -22.45 -7.74
C LEU A 150 -32.95 -22.51 -9.22
N LEU A 151 -31.97 -22.42 -10.12
CA LEU A 151 -32.18 -22.53 -11.56
C LEU A 151 -32.75 -23.91 -11.94
N MET A 152 -32.19 -24.98 -11.36
CA MET A 152 -32.69 -26.34 -11.51
C MET A 152 -34.17 -26.46 -11.10
N ARG A 153 -34.52 -25.99 -9.90
CA ARG A 153 -35.91 -26.00 -9.40
C ARG A 153 -36.84 -25.21 -10.32
N ARG A 154 -36.42 -24.01 -10.76
CA ARG A 154 -37.21 -23.18 -11.68
C ARG A 154 -37.44 -23.89 -13.02
N SER A 155 -36.42 -24.56 -13.55
CA SER A 155 -36.54 -25.33 -14.80
C SER A 155 -37.55 -26.48 -14.69
N GLN A 156 -37.59 -27.16 -13.54
CA GLN A 156 -38.52 -28.26 -13.28
C GLN A 156 -39.96 -27.75 -13.16
N LEU A 157 -40.16 -26.63 -12.46
CA LEU A 157 -41.47 -26.00 -12.34
C LEU A 157 -42.01 -25.54 -13.69
N LEU A 158 -41.16 -24.93 -14.53
CA LEU A 158 -41.54 -24.52 -15.88
C LEU A 158 -41.93 -25.71 -16.76
N ARG A 159 -41.19 -26.83 -16.67
CA ARG A 159 -41.57 -28.09 -17.34
C ARG A 159 -42.94 -28.60 -16.89
N LYS A 160 -43.17 -28.68 -15.57
CA LYS A 160 -44.48 -29.09 -15.01
C LYS A 160 -45.62 -28.16 -15.47
N LYS A 161 -45.40 -26.85 -15.42
CA LYS A 161 -46.40 -25.85 -15.87
C LYS A 161 -46.74 -26.03 -17.36
N LYS A 162 -45.74 -26.28 -18.20
CA LYS A 162 -45.94 -26.54 -19.63
C LYS A 162 -46.80 -27.79 -19.86
N GLU A 163 -46.55 -28.86 -19.13
CA GLU A 163 -47.33 -30.10 -19.24
C GLU A 163 -48.78 -29.91 -18.82
N LEU A 164 -49.03 -29.24 -17.69
CA LEU A 164 -50.39 -28.91 -17.23
C LEU A 164 -51.15 -28.04 -18.22
N LEU A 165 -50.49 -27.07 -18.86
CA LEU A 165 -51.10 -26.25 -19.90
C LEU A 165 -51.47 -27.06 -21.14
N LYS A 166 -50.63 -28.04 -21.52
CA LYS A 166 -50.92 -28.96 -22.62
C LYS A 166 -52.14 -29.82 -22.30
N GLN A 167 -52.17 -30.45 -21.13
CA GLN A 167 -53.32 -31.23 -20.65
C GLN A 167 -54.60 -30.39 -20.62
N LYS A 168 -54.55 -29.18 -20.06
CA LYS A 168 -55.71 -28.27 -20.02
C LYS A 168 -56.22 -27.90 -21.41
N LYS A 169 -55.31 -27.68 -22.38
CA LYS A 169 -55.67 -27.41 -23.78
C LYS A 169 -56.35 -28.62 -24.42
N GLU A 170 -55.84 -29.82 -24.17
CA GLU A 170 -56.43 -31.09 -24.62
C GLU A 170 -57.86 -31.25 -24.06
N SER A 171 -58.04 -31.07 -22.75
CA SER A 171 -59.36 -31.17 -22.08
C SER A 171 -60.37 -30.13 -22.58
N LEU A 172 -59.92 -28.90 -22.85
CA LEU A 172 -60.76 -27.84 -23.42
C LEU A 172 -61.17 -28.11 -24.86
N LYS A 173 -60.33 -28.80 -25.64
CA LYS A 173 -60.64 -29.19 -27.02
C LYS A 173 -61.70 -30.30 -27.05
N ILE A 174 -61.53 -31.31 -26.20
CA ILE A 174 -62.50 -32.41 -26.01
C ILE A 174 -63.86 -31.86 -25.53
N SER A 175 -63.86 -30.88 -24.61
CA SER A 175 -65.09 -30.26 -24.11
C SER A 175 -65.82 -29.39 -25.16
N ARG A 176 -65.11 -28.83 -26.15
CA ARG A 176 -65.72 -28.09 -27.27
C ARG A 176 -66.28 -29.00 -28.37
N GLU A 177 -65.63 -30.14 -28.61
CA GLU A 177 -66.09 -31.13 -29.60
C GLU A 177 -67.31 -31.93 -29.08
N GLY A 178 -67.45 -32.09 -27.75
CA GLY A 178 -68.64 -32.70 -27.13
C GLY A 178 -69.90 -31.82 -27.10
N ASP A 179 -69.77 -30.49 -27.26
CA ASP A 179 -70.89 -29.53 -27.20
C ASP A 179 -71.42 -29.15 -28.60
N GLN A 180 -70.70 -29.52 -29.67
CA GLN A 180 -71.13 -29.36 -31.07
C GLN A 180 -71.84 -30.60 -31.64
N GLY A 181 -72.07 -31.63 -30.82
CA GLY A 181 -72.70 -32.90 -31.18
C GLY A 181 -74.10 -33.11 -30.58
N LYS A 182 -74.90 -32.05 -30.43
CA LYS A 182 -76.33 -32.14 -30.08
C LYS A 182 -77.18 -31.36 -31.07
#